data_AF-A0A412DJ33-F1
#
_entry.id   AF-A0A412DJ33-F1
#
_cell.length_a   1.000
_cell.length_b   1.000
_cell.length_c   1.000
_cell.angle_alpha   90.00
_cell.angle_beta   90.00
_cell.angle_gamma   90.00
#
_symmetry.space_group_name_H-M   'P 1'
#
loop_
_entity.id
_entity.type
_entity.pdbx_description
1 polymer ?
#
loop_
_entity_poly.entity_id
_entity_poly.type
_entity_poly.pdbx_seq_one_letter_code
_entity_poly.pdbx_strand_id
1 'polypeptide(L)'
;MKNLLVKILFVVVGLVIGSCSQSEIEEQVLKPSVEQVQMEELIQYVEDIKPYVPAPLDVHTRGFWSSFRSWFKNLGKADAGGYRWGRDNGMNFWRGLRVSLTTSLVTAINGGDARTSWKINDEWKVYSNSSRQHKELGNSHNRAIYELCRENPTLRYGSNISDSALSSMIETKLKQMGYSDVGISSLEWGNIIILIRNLKNALNTSSDLNNVFIAGISSSPTLDYQFLDEYLDSVLLLEDREEMIIFTEKIYTKIDSLPGVKKELLKGMVSIALCSINLWVPI
;
A
#
# COMPACT_ATOMS: atom_id res chain seq x y z
N MET A 1 -12.93 -24.63 72.84
CA MET A 1 -14.12 -24.52 71.97
C MET A 1 -14.20 -23.22 71.14
N LYS A 2 -13.56 -22.10 71.51
CA LYS A 2 -13.58 -20.86 70.70
C LYS A 2 -12.80 -20.93 69.37
N ASN A 3 -11.77 -21.78 69.24
CA ASN A 3 -10.95 -21.88 68.02
C ASN A 3 -11.53 -22.82 66.93
N LEU A 4 -12.58 -23.59 67.23
CA LEU A 4 -13.21 -24.48 66.24
C LEU A 4 -14.32 -23.75 65.45
N LEU A 5 -15.06 -22.85 66.11
CA LEU A 5 -16.08 -22.02 65.48
C LEU A 5 -15.51 -21.03 64.45
N VAL A 6 -14.31 -20.48 64.70
CA VAL A 6 -13.66 -19.54 63.76
C VAL A 6 -13.20 -20.26 62.48
N LYS A 7 -12.78 -21.52 62.56
CA LYS A 7 -12.38 -22.30 61.38
C LYS A 7 -13.56 -22.72 60.51
N ILE A 8 -14.72 -23.01 61.11
CA ILE A 8 -15.93 -23.35 60.34
C ILE A 8 -16.51 -22.12 59.63
N LEU A 9 -16.42 -20.93 60.25
CA LEU A 9 -16.88 -19.68 59.62
C LEU A 9 -16.07 -19.32 58.36
N PHE A 10 -14.75 -19.57 58.35
CA PHE A 10 -13.90 -19.31 57.18
C PHE A 10 -14.12 -20.30 56.03
N VAL A 11 -14.50 -21.54 56.31
CA VAL A 11 -14.80 -22.53 55.26
C VAL A 11 -16.16 -22.26 54.60
N VAL A 12 -17.15 -21.78 55.35
CA VAL A 12 -18.47 -21.45 54.79
C VAL A 12 -18.45 -20.13 53.99
N VAL A 13 -17.66 -19.12 54.40
CA VAL A 13 -17.50 -17.89 53.60
C VAL A 13 -16.67 -18.16 52.34
N GLY A 14 -15.70 -19.10 52.38
CA GLY A 14 -14.94 -19.53 51.20
C GLY A 14 -15.75 -20.33 50.16
N LEU A 15 -16.87 -20.95 50.55
CA LEU A 15 -17.74 -21.73 49.66
C LEU A 15 -18.97 -20.97 49.17
N VAL A 16 -19.30 -19.81 49.73
CA VAL A 16 -20.43 -18.96 49.25
C VAL A 16 -19.96 -17.81 48.35
N ILE A 17 -18.66 -17.47 48.33
CA ILE A 17 -18.09 -16.55 47.32
C ILE A 17 -17.75 -17.29 46.00
N GLY A 18 -17.80 -18.63 46.00
CA GLY A 18 -17.56 -19.49 44.83
C GLY A 18 -18.82 -19.96 44.09
N SER A 19 -20.00 -19.35 44.30
CA SER A 19 -21.25 -19.81 43.66
C SER A 19 -22.18 -18.71 43.15
N CYS A 20 -21.69 -17.47 42.99
CA CYS A 20 -22.44 -16.37 42.36
C CYS A 20 -21.56 -15.46 41.48
N SER A 21 -20.49 -15.98 40.88
CA SER A 21 -19.71 -15.26 39.85
C SER A 21 -19.47 -16.09 38.59
N GLN A 22 -20.40 -16.99 38.28
CA GLN A 22 -20.62 -17.46 36.91
C GLN A 22 -21.56 -16.48 36.18
N SER A 23 -21.46 -15.18 36.48
CA SER A 23 -21.81 -14.16 35.52
C SER A 23 -20.71 -14.20 34.47
N GLU A 24 -20.99 -14.88 33.36
CA GLU A 24 -20.63 -14.43 32.03
C GLU A 24 -19.41 -13.48 32.03
N ILE A 25 -18.22 -14.04 32.27
CA ILE A 25 -17.07 -13.57 31.50
C ILE A 25 -17.29 -14.22 30.14
N GLU A 26 -18.32 -13.76 29.43
CA GLU A 26 -18.20 -13.63 27.99
C GLU A 26 -16.97 -12.74 27.85
N GLU A 27 -15.84 -13.39 27.58
CA GLU A 27 -14.85 -12.84 26.68
C GLU A 27 -15.67 -12.17 25.57
N GLN A 28 -15.84 -10.85 25.65
CA GLN A 28 -16.41 -10.07 24.57
C GLN A 28 -15.39 -10.24 23.45
N VAL A 29 -15.52 -11.35 22.71
CA VAL A 29 -14.94 -11.53 21.40
C VAL A 29 -15.54 -10.39 20.60
N LEU A 30 -14.80 -9.29 20.54
CA LEU A 30 -15.18 -8.10 19.81
C LEU A 30 -15.47 -8.57 18.39
N LYS A 31 -16.75 -8.68 18.04
CA LYS A 31 -17.13 -9.19 16.73
C LYS A 31 -16.44 -8.28 15.69
N PRO A 32 -15.73 -8.87 14.71
CA PRO A 32 -15.03 -8.08 13.72
C PRO A 32 -16.04 -7.17 13.00
N SER A 33 -15.60 -5.95 12.68
CA SER A 33 -16.45 -5.02 11.96
C SER A 33 -16.82 -5.56 10.57
N VAL A 34 -17.94 -5.10 10.00
CA VAL A 34 -18.33 -5.50 8.63
C VAL A 34 -17.23 -5.17 7.62
N GLU A 35 -16.55 -4.03 7.79
CA GLU A 35 -15.40 -3.65 6.97
C GLU A 35 -14.27 -4.67 7.11
N GLN A 36 -13.93 -5.08 8.33
CA GLN A 36 -12.87 -6.06 8.58
C GLN A 36 -13.16 -7.40 7.91
N VAL A 37 -14.36 -7.96 8.11
CA VAL A 37 -14.76 -9.25 7.53
C VAL A 37 -14.71 -9.19 5.99
N GLN A 38 -15.17 -8.09 5.40
CA GLN A 38 -15.16 -7.96 3.93
C GLN A 38 -13.77 -7.69 3.37
N MET A 39 -12.88 -7.05 4.13
CA MET A 39 -11.47 -6.94 3.76
C MET A 39 -10.75 -8.28 3.80
N GLU A 40 -11.01 -9.11 4.82
CA GLU A 40 -10.51 -10.49 4.89
C GLU A 40 -11.05 -11.33 3.72
N GLU A 41 -12.34 -11.20 3.40
CA GLU A 41 -12.95 -11.83 2.22
C GLU A 41 -12.29 -11.40 0.90
N LEU A 42 -11.95 -10.11 0.77
CA LEU A 42 -11.28 -9.58 -0.40
C LEU A 42 -9.85 -10.14 -0.53
N ILE A 43 -9.09 -10.18 0.56
CA ILE A 43 -7.74 -10.75 0.60
C ILE A 43 -7.79 -12.23 0.20
N GLN A 44 -8.65 -13.01 0.84
CA GLN A 44 -8.81 -14.43 0.52
C GLN A 44 -9.18 -14.64 -0.95
N TYR A 45 -10.08 -13.80 -1.50
CA TYR A 45 -10.41 -13.88 -2.91
C TYR A 45 -9.19 -13.68 -3.82
N VAL A 46 -8.29 -12.75 -3.50
CA VAL A 46 -7.05 -12.55 -4.28
C VAL A 46 -6.16 -13.79 -4.23
N GLU A 47 -6.00 -14.38 -3.04
CA GLU A 47 -5.25 -15.65 -2.86
C GLU A 47 -5.85 -16.78 -3.70
N ASP A 48 -7.18 -16.91 -3.69
CA ASP A 48 -7.91 -17.98 -4.37
C ASP A 48 -7.79 -17.89 -5.90
N ILE A 49 -7.75 -16.66 -6.45
CA ILE A 49 -7.63 -16.43 -7.89
C ILE A 49 -6.18 -16.23 -8.35
N LYS A 50 -5.21 -16.40 -7.46
CA LYS A 50 -3.79 -16.18 -7.72
C LYS A 50 -3.32 -17.02 -8.91
N PRO A 51 -2.63 -16.41 -9.91
CA PRO A 51 -2.18 -17.14 -11.08
C PRO A 51 -1.26 -18.30 -10.71
N TYR A 52 -1.50 -19.47 -11.31
CA TYR A 52 -0.59 -20.61 -11.17
C TYR A 52 0.65 -20.37 -12.04
N VAL A 53 1.82 -20.39 -11.41
CA VAL A 53 3.11 -20.37 -12.12
C VAL A 53 3.74 -21.75 -12.01
N PRO A 54 3.91 -22.49 -13.12
CA PRO A 54 4.73 -23.69 -13.12
C PRO A 54 6.13 -23.35 -12.61
N ALA A 55 6.70 -24.19 -11.75
CA ALA A 55 8.01 -23.94 -11.16
C ALA A 55 9.05 -23.55 -12.24
N PRO A 56 9.76 -22.42 -12.09
CA PRO A 56 10.71 -22.00 -13.11
C PRO A 56 11.90 -22.97 -13.16
N LEU A 57 12.17 -23.47 -14.36
CA LEU A 57 13.33 -24.30 -14.70
C LEU A 57 14.57 -23.41 -14.84
N ASP A 58 15.19 -22.95 -13.73
CA ASP A 58 16.63 -22.60 -13.59
C ASP A 58 16.90 -21.70 -12.35
N VAL A 59 18.06 -21.90 -11.70
CA VAL A 59 18.51 -21.20 -10.49
C VAL A 59 19.12 -19.83 -10.80
N HIS A 60 19.70 -19.63 -12.00
CA HIS A 60 20.29 -18.35 -12.39
C HIS A 60 19.23 -17.31 -12.78
N THR A 61 18.19 -17.73 -13.49
CA THR A 61 17.01 -16.90 -13.77
C THR A 61 16.27 -16.54 -12.49
N ARG A 62 16.20 -17.46 -11.50
CA ARG A 62 15.56 -17.21 -10.19
C ARG A 62 16.13 -15.98 -9.47
N GLY A 63 17.45 -15.80 -9.44
CA GLY A 63 18.08 -14.68 -8.73
C GLY A 63 17.75 -13.32 -9.35
N PHE A 64 17.96 -13.19 -10.67
CA PHE A 64 17.70 -11.97 -11.43
C PHE A 64 16.22 -11.55 -11.38
N TRP A 65 15.31 -12.49 -11.67
CA TRP A 65 13.88 -12.23 -11.66
C TRP A 65 13.33 -12.00 -10.24
N SER A 66 13.88 -12.68 -9.22
CA SER A 66 13.47 -12.42 -7.82
C SER A 66 13.85 -11.02 -7.34
N SER A 67 15.04 -10.53 -7.72
CA SER A 67 15.50 -9.18 -7.36
C SER A 67 14.64 -8.10 -8.03
N PHE A 68 14.33 -8.24 -9.32
CA PHE A 68 13.44 -7.31 -10.02
C PHE A 68 12.01 -7.38 -9.49
N ARG A 69 11.49 -8.57 -9.21
CA ARG A 69 10.15 -8.73 -8.63
C ARG A 69 10.04 -8.06 -7.26
N SER A 70 11.04 -8.21 -6.40
CA SER A 70 11.08 -7.54 -5.11
C SER A 70 11.09 -6.01 -5.27
N TRP A 71 11.90 -5.51 -6.22
CA TRP A 71 11.95 -4.09 -6.54
C TRP A 71 10.61 -3.55 -7.09
N PHE A 72 9.98 -4.26 -8.02
CA PHE A 72 8.64 -3.93 -8.53
C PHE A 72 7.58 -3.95 -7.45
N LYS A 73 7.62 -4.96 -6.56
CA LYS A 73 6.72 -5.02 -5.40
C LYS A 73 6.92 -3.79 -4.51
N ASN A 74 8.16 -3.40 -4.24
CA ASN A 74 8.46 -2.22 -3.44
C ASN A 74 7.99 -0.91 -4.09
N LEU A 75 8.12 -0.76 -5.41
CA LEU A 75 7.54 0.37 -6.15
C LEU A 75 6.02 0.38 -6.06
N GLY A 76 5.36 -0.72 -6.39
CA GLY A 76 3.91 -0.83 -6.31
C GLY A 76 3.38 -0.55 -4.90
N LYS A 77 4.06 -1.07 -3.86
CA LYS A 77 3.77 -0.80 -2.44
C LYS A 77 3.95 0.67 -2.11
N ALA A 78 5.07 1.26 -2.50
CA ALA A 78 5.38 2.65 -2.16
C ALA A 78 4.37 3.61 -2.78
N ASP A 79 4.02 3.40 -4.05
CA ASP A 79 3.16 4.29 -4.81
C ASP A 79 1.72 4.23 -4.28
N ALA A 80 1.15 3.02 -4.22
CA ALA A 80 -0.20 2.82 -3.72
C ALA A 80 -0.30 3.10 -2.21
N GLY A 81 0.73 2.75 -1.44
CA GLY A 81 0.84 3.05 -0.01
C GLY A 81 0.96 4.55 0.26
N GLY A 82 1.69 5.29 -0.57
CA GLY A 82 1.78 6.75 -0.51
C GLY A 82 0.43 7.42 -0.79
N TYR A 83 -0.27 6.97 -1.83
CA TYR A 83 -1.64 7.42 -2.10
C TYR A 83 -2.55 7.19 -0.88
N ARG A 84 -2.55 5.96 -0.36
CA ARG A 84 -3.34 5.58 0.80
C ARG A 84 -3.01 6.42 2.04
N TRP A 85 -1.73 6.56 2.36
CA TRP A 85 -1.27 7.36 3.50
C TRP A 85 -1.76 8.80 3.40
N GLY A 86 -1.73 9.40 2.19
CA GLY A 86 -2.28 10.73 1.97
C GLY A 86 -3.77 10.79 2.31
N ARG A 87 -4.54 9.78 1.87
CA ARG A 87 -5.98 9.66 2.15
C ARG A 87 -6.28 9.51 3.63
N ASP A 88 -5.49 8.72 4.37
CA ASP A 88 -5.62 8.57 5.82
C ASP A 88 -5.32 9.87 6.58
N ASN A 89 -4.48 10.73 6.01
CA ASN A 89 -4.15 12.05 6.56
C ASN A 89 -5.11 13.17 6.08
N GLY A 90 -6.31 12.80 5.60
CA GLY A 90 -7.36 13.75 5.22
C GLY A 90 -7.14 14.45 3.88
N MET A 91 -6.14 14.03 3.09
CA MET A 91 -5.87 14.63 1.79
C MET A 91 -6.93 14.24 0.76
N ASN A 92 -7.25 15.19 -0.12
CA ASN A 92 -8.14 14.93 -1.26
C ASN A 92 -7.51 13.94 -2.26
N PHE A 93 -8.24 13.65 -3.33
CA PHE A 93 -7.83 12.68 -4.35
C PHE A 93 -6.49 13.04 -5.03
N TRP A 94 -6.32 14.29 -5.44
CA TRP A 94 -5.15 14.77 -6.17
C TRP A 94 -3.93 15.04 -5.28
N ARG A 95 -4.16 15.43 -4.02
CA ARG A 95 -3.09 15.49 -3.00
C ARG A 95 -2.59 14.10 -2.63
N GLY A 96 -3.48 13.10 -2.55
CA GLY A 96 -3.08 11.70 -2.45
C GLY A 96 -2.19 11.26 -3.63
N LEU A 97 -2.57 11.62 -4.86
CA LEU A 97 -1.74 11.40 -6.05
C LEU A 97 -0.35 12.04 -5.91
N ARG A 98 -0.26 13.27 -5.39
CA ARG A 98 1.04 13.92 -5.14
C ARG A 98 1.93 13.12 -4.17
N VAL A 99 1.36 12.53 -3.12
CA VAL A 99 2.11 11.66 -2.19
C VAL A 99 2.57 10.37 -2.90
N SER A 100 1.72 9.76 -3.73
CA SER A 100 2.07 8.61 -4.57
C SER A 100 3.27 8.90 -5.46
N LEU A 101 3.26 10.04 -6.18
CA LEU A 101 4.37 10.45 -7.04
C LEU A 101 5.67 10.69 -6.26
N THR A 102 5.53 11.26 -5.06
CA THR A 102 6.67 11.55 -4.18
C THR A 102 7.32 10.25 -3.70
N THR A 103 6.50 9.32 -3.21
CA THR A 103 6.96 8.01 -2.72
C THR A 103 7.52 7.14 -3.84
N SER A 104 6.95 7.21 -5.05
CA SER A 104 7.48 6.54 -6.24
C SER A 104 8.88 7.00 -6.62
N LEU A 105 9.06 8.31 -6.80
CA LEU A 105 10.37 8.86 -7.18
C LEU A 105 11.41 8.65 -6.07
N VAL A 106 11.02 8.80 -4.79
CA VAL A 106 11.92 8.47 -3.68
C VAL A 106 12.31 7.00 -3.71
N THR A 107 11.38 6.09 -3.97
CA THR A 107 11.65 4.64 -4.00
C THR A 107 12.56 4.26 -5.17
N ALA A 108 12.27 4.75 -6.37
CA ALA A 108 13.10 4.52 -7.55
C ALA A 108 14.54 5.06 -7.39
N ILE A 109 14.67 6.25 -6.79
CA ILE A 109 15.97 6.93 -6.59
C ILE A 109 16.76 6.35 -5.40
N ASN A 110 16.08 5.78 -4.40
CA ASN A 110 16.73 5.27 -3.18
C ASN A 110 16.74 3.74 -3.06
N GLY A 111 16.20 2.98 -4.02
CA GLY A 111 16.01 1.52 -3.99
C GLY A 111 17.27 0.65 -4.11
N GLY A 112 18.36 0.98 -3.42
CA GLY A 112 19.59 0.17 -3.35
C GLY A 112 20.27 -0.10 -4.69
N ASP A 113 20.65 -1.36 -4.94
CA ASP A 113 21.40 -1.79 -6.14
C ASP A 113 20.63 -1.60 -7.46
N ALA A 114 19.30 -1.43 -7.39
CA ALA A 114 18.46 -1.19 -8.55
C ALA A 114 18.43 0.29 -9.01
N ARG A 115 19.01 1.23 -8.24
CA ARG A 115 18.95 2.69 -8.49
C ARG A 115 19.36 3.10 -9.91
N THR A 116 20.27 2.37 -10.55
CA THR A 116 20.77 2.68 -11.89
C THR A 116 20.24 1.74 -12.97
N SER A 117 19.46 0.72 -12.62
CA SER A 117 19.08 -0.40 -13.49
C SER A 117 17.63 -0.33 -13.94
N TRP A 118 17.11 0.87 -14.14
CA TRP A 118 15.76 1.09 -14.65
C TRP A 118 15.68 2.20 -15.69
N LYS A 119 14.70 2.09 -16.59
CA LYS A 119 14.20 3.15 -17.46
C LYS A 119 12.68 3.26 -17.29
N ILE A 120 12.10 4.31 -17.87
CA ILE A 120 10.64 4.46 -17.93
C ILE A 120 10.16 3.85 -19.26
N ASN A 121 9.05 3.12 -19.22
CA ASN A 121 8.33 2.64 -20.39
C ASN A 121 7.67 3.83 -21.11
N ASP A 122 7.91 3.95 -22.41
CA ASP A 122 7.30 5.00 -23.25
C ASP A 122 5.77 4.83 -23.35
N GLU A 123 5.28 3.59 -23.18
CA GLU A 123 3.85 3.29 -23.08
C GLU A 123 3.32 3.47 -21.65
N TRP A 124 3.47 4.68 -21.10
CA TRP A 124 3.05 4.99 -19.73
C TRP A 124 1.54 4.77 -19.47
N LYS A 125 0.72 4.83 -20.52
CA LYS A 125 -0.75 4.69 -20.43
C LYS A 125 -1.14 3.22 -20.38
N VAL A 126 -1.47 2.71 -19.20
CA VAL A 126 -1.87 1.31 -18.98
C VAL A 126 -3.31 1.03 -19.41
N TYR A 127 -4.25 1.88 -18.98
CA TYR A 127 -5.65 1.74 -19.36
C TYR A 127 -5.94 2.53 -20.63
N SER A 128 -6.32 1.85 -21.72
CA SER A 128 -6.75 2.51 -22.96
C SER A 128 -8.01 3.36 -22.76
N ASN A 129 -9.00 2.80 -22.05
CA ASN A 129 -10.22 3.47 -21.59
C ASN A 129 -10.13 3.81 -20.10
N SER A 130 -10.04 5.10 -19.79
CA SER A 130 -9.95 5.63 -18.43
C SER A 130 -11.21 6.38 -17.98
N SER A 131 -12.40 6.00 -18.48
CA SER A 131 -13.66 6.63 -18.08
C SER A 131 -14.02 6.45 -16.60
N ARG A 132 -13.37 5.50 -15.92
CA ARG A 132 -13.48 5.31 -14.47
C ARG A 132 -12.38 6.08 -13.75
N GLN A 133 -12.75 6.80 -12.70
CA GLN A 133 -11.86 7.71 -11.97
C GLN A 133 -10.58 7.03 -11.45
N HIS A 134 -10.65 5.79 -10.95
CA HIS A 134 -9.46 5.06 -10.49
C HIS A 134 -8.49 4.73 -11.65
N LYS A 135 -9.00 4.35 -12.83
CA LYS A 135 -8.16 4.09 -14.02
C LYS A 135 -7.50 5.37 -14.52
N GLU A 136 -8.23 6.48 -14.51
CA GLU A 136 -7.67 7.79 -14.79
C GLU A 136 -6.56 8.14 -13.80
N LEU A 137 -6.76 7.90 -12.51
CA LEU A 137 -5.75 8.12 -11.47
C LEU A 137 -4.46 7.33 -11.73
N GLY A 138 -4.56 6.04 -12.04
CA GLY A 138 -3.38 5.21 -12.36
C GLY A 138 -2.62 5.72 -13.59
N ASN A 139 -3.34 6.04 -14.68
CA ASN A 139 -2.72 6.63 -15.87
C ASN A 139 -2.11 8.01 -15.58
N SER A 140 -2.76 8.82 -14.75
CA SER A 140 -2.29 10.15 -14.34
C SER A 140 -1.00 10.06 -13.54
N HIS A 141 -0.93 9.08 -12.63
CA HIS A 141 0.29 8.75 -11.90
C HIS A 141 1.45 8.46 -12.86
N ASN A 142 1.26 7.52 -13.78
CA ASN A 142 2.29 7.15 -14.73
C ASN A 142 2.71 8.30 -15.63
N ARG A 143 1.73 9.06 -16.15
CA ARG A 143 1.99 10.20 -17.00
C ARG A 143 2.87 11.24 -16.31
N ALA A 144 2.58 11.56 -15.05
CA ALA A 144 3.35 12.55 -14.30
C ALA A 144 4.81 12.11 -14.10
N ILE A 145 5.04 10.84 -13.72
CA ILE A 145 6.41 10.29 -13.60
C ILE A 145 7.11 10.28 -14.95
N TYR A 146 6.46 9.79 -16.00
CA TYR A 146 6.98 9.76 -17.35
C TYR A 146 7.44 11.15 -17.80
N GLU A 147 6.57 12.16 -17.69
CA GLU A 147 6.90 13.52 -18.08
C GLU A 147 8.02 14.13 -17.20
N LEU A 148 8.01 13.88 -15.88
CA LEU A 148 9.06 14.35 -14.96
C LEU A 148 10.43 13.77 -15.31
N CYS A 149 10.53 12.45 -15.52
CA CYS A 149 11.78 11.78 -15.87
C CYS A 149 12.27 12.19 -17.26
N ARG A 150 11.36 12.39 -18.23
CA ARG A 150 11.70 12.86 -19.57
C ARG A 150 12.24 14.29 -19.56
N GLU A 151 11.62 15.18 -18.78
CA GLU A 151 12.02 16.59 -18.66
C GLU A 151 13.24 16.78 -17.77
N ASN A 152 13.54 15.83 -16.89
CA ASN A 152 14.63 15.89 -15.94
C ASN A 152 15.42 14.56 -15.94
N PRO A 153 16.20 14.26 -17.00
CA PRO A 153 16.90 12.99 -17.13
C PRO A 153 17.87 12.69 -15.98
N THR A 154 18.33 13.72 -15.26
CA THR A 154 19.24 13.57 -14.12
C THR A 154 18.59 12.98 -12.87
N LEU A 155 17.24 12.97 -12.79
CA LEU A 155 16.51 12.34 -11.68
C LEU A 155 16.91 10.87 -11.50
N ARG A 156 17.17 10.16 -12.60
CA ARG A 156 17.60 8.75 -12.58
C ARG A 156 18.90 8.52 -11.82
N TYR A 157 19.81 9.49 -11.83
CA TYR A 157 21.11 9.35 -11.17
C TYR A 157 21.08 9.76 -9.70
N GLY A 158 19.90 10.05 -9.15
CA GLY A 158 19.75 10.55 -7.79
C GLY A 158 20.51 11.86 -7.56
N SER A 159 20.68 12.68 -8.61
CA SER A 159 21.32 13.99 -8.53
C SER A 159 20.78 14.74 -7.31
N ASN A 160 21.65 15.41 -6.53
CA ASN A 160 21.48 16.14 -5.24
C ASN A 160 20.21 17.00 -5.06
N ILE A 161 19.05 16.52 -5.47
CA ILE A 161 17.77 17.18 -5.40
C ILE A 161 17.29 17.03 -3.97
N SER A 162 16.99 18.15 -3.33
CA SER A 162 16.37 18.12 -2.01
C SER A 162 14.95 17.57 -2.13
N ASP A 163 14.44 16.97 -1.05
CA ASP A 163 13.05 16.50 -0.99
C ASP A 163 12.06 17.64 -1.27
N SER A 164 12.40 18.87 -0.86
CA SER A 164 11.61 20.07 -1.17
C SER A 164 11.61 20.44 -2.66
N ALA A 165 12.75 20.33 -3.35
CA ALA A 165 12.84 20.59 -4.77
C ALA A 165 12.08 19.53 -5.57
N LEU A 166 12.20 18.26 -5.20
CA LEU A 166 11.45 17.15 -5.78
C LEU A 166 9.93 17.38 -5.63
N SER A 167 9.48 17.71 -4.42
CA SER A 167 8.07 17.98 -4.15
C SER A 167 7.52 19.18 -4.93
N SER A 168 8.33 20.24 -5.08
CA SER A 168 7.98 21.41 -5.90
C SER A 168 7.82 21.04 -7.38
N MET A 169 8.76 20.25 -7.93
CA MET A 169 8.67 19.77 -9.31
C MET A 169 7.42 18.93 -9.56
N ILE A 170 7.08 18.03 -8.63
CA ILE A 170 5.85 17.22 -8.70
C ILE A 170 4.61 18.12 -8.69
N GLU A 171 4.57 19.12 -7.79
CA GLU A 171 3.46 20.06 -7.74
C GLU A 171 3.29 20.83 -9.05
N THR A 172 4.39 21.37 -9.58
CA THR A 172 4.39 22.09 -10.86
C THR A 172 3.89 21.19 -11.98
N LYS A 173 4.36 19.94 -12.05
CA LYS A 173 3.92 18.98 -13.06
C LYS A 173 2.42 18.70 -12.96
N LEU A 174 1.92 18.40 -11.76
CA LEU A 174 0.50 18.13 -11.57
C LEU A 174 -0.38 19.33 -11.96
N LYS A 175 0.04 20.56 -11.65
CA LYS A 175 -0.66 21.78 -12.10
C LYS A 175 -0.65 21.91 -13.63
N GLN A 176 0.47 21.64 -14.29
CA GLN A 176 0.56 21.65 -15.76
C GLN A 176 -0.35 20.62 -16.43
N MET A 177 -0.58 19.48 -15.76
CA MET A 177 -1.52 18.45 -16.22
C MET A 177 -3.00 18.81 -15.99
N GLY A 178 -3.28 19.94 -15.33
CA GLY A 178 -4.64 20.42 -15.09
C GLY A 178 -5.24 20.00 -13.75
N TYR A 179 -4.48 19.33 -12.87
CA TYR A 179 -4.99 18.99 -11.53
C TYR A 179 -4.97 20.22 -10.63
N SER A 180 -6.16 20.71 -10.31
CA SER A 180 -6.38 21.76 -9.32
C SER A 180 -6.31 21.18 -7.89
N ASP A 181 -5.99 22.03 -6.92
CA ASP A 181 -5.93 21.67 -5.49
C ASP A 181 -4.91 20.58 -5.10
N VAL A 182 -3.73 20.61 -5.76
CA VAL A 182 -2.56 19.76 -5.45
C VAL A 182 -1.56 20.43 -4.49
N GLY A 183 -1.88 21.64 -4.02
CA GLY A 183 -1.08 22.35 -3.03
C GLY A 183 -1.08 21.63 -1.70
N ILE A 184 0.05 21.69 -0.99
CA ILE A 184 0.24 21.05 0.31
C ILE A 184 0.60 22.13 1.33
N SER A 185 -0.08 22.15 2.46
CA SER A 185 0.21 23.05 3.58
C SER A 185 1.55 22.72 4.24
N SER A 186 2.14 23.66 4.99
CA SER A 186 3.40 23.42 5.69
C SER A 186 3.33 22.25 6.67
N LEU A 187 2.17 22.00 7.30
CA LEU A 187 1.96 20.88 8.21
C LEU A 187 1.91 19.54 7.46
N GLU A 188 1.10 19.46 6.40
CA GLU A 188 1.03 18.26 5.55
C GLU A 188 2.41 17.95 4.96
N TRP A 189 3.17 18.98 4.57
CA TRP A 189 4.54 18.82 4.07
C TRP A 189 5.49 18.30 5.16
N GLY A 190 5.38 18.80 6.40
CA GLY A 190 6.13 18.28 7.54
C GLY A 190 5.91 16.78 7.73
N ASN A 191 4.67 16.30 7.62
CA ASN A 191 4.33 14.88 7.73
C ASN A 191 4.88 14.07 6.54
N ILE A 192 4.81 14.60 5.31
CA ILE A 192 5.38 13.96 4.13
C ILE A 192 6.91 13.83 4.25
N ILE A 193 7.60 14.83 4.81
CA ILE A 193 9.05 14.73 5.05
C ILE A 193 9.38 13.59 6.02
N ILE A 194 8.57 13.38 7.07
CA ILE A 194 8.74 12.25 7.99
C ILE A 194 8.51 10.93 7.24
N LEU A 195 7.46 10.84 6.43
CA LEU A 195 7.18 9.69 5.58
C LEU A 195 8.37 9.37 4.65
N ILE A 196 8.91 10.37 3.94
CA ILE A 196 10.07 10.22 3.04
C ILE A 196 11.29 9.69 3.79
N ARG A 197 11.57 10.21 4.99
CA ARG A 197 12.70 9.74 5.82
C ARG A 197 12.52 8.28 6.22
N ASN A 198 11.33 7.91 6.69
CA ASN A 198 11.02 6.54 7.08
C ASN A 198 11.10 5.60 5.88
N LEU A 199 10.61 6.02 4.71
CA LEU A 199 10.70 5.27 3.46
C LEU A 199 12.16 5.04 3.04
N LYS A 200 12.99 6.09 3.02
CA LYS A 200 14.42 5.98 2.73
C LYS A 200 15.12 5.02 3.68
N ASN A 201 14.82 5.09 4.98
CA ASN A 201 15.38 4.20 5.97
C ASN A 201 14.97 2.75 5.71
N ALA A 202 13.69 2.50 5.45
CA ALA A 202 13.17 1.16 5.19
C ALA A 202 13.77 0.50 3.94
N LEU A 203 13.95 1.28 2.88
CA LEU A 203 14.60 0.83 1.64
C LEU A 203 16.07 0.46 1.87
N ASN A 204 16.76 1.14 2.78
CA ASN A 204 18.17 0.85 3.09
C ASN A 204 18.33 -0.35 4.06
N THR A 205 17.33 -0.63 4.90
CA THR A 205 17.39 -1.73 5.88
C THR A 205 16.63 -2.98 5.44
N SER A 206 16.03 -2.97 4.24
CA SER A 206 15.14 -4.04 3.76
C SER A 206 13.99 -4.36 4.72
N SER A 207 13.53 -3.37 5.51
CA SER A 207 12.36 -3.55 6.38
C SER A 207 11.07 -3.55 5.58
N ASP A 208 10.03 -4.20 6.10
CA ASP A 208 8.72 -4.17 5.44
C ASP A 208 8.20 -2.74 5.28
N LEU A 209 8.01 -2.35 4.01
CA LEU A 209 7.53 -1.02 3.62
C LEU A 209 6.15 -0.70 4.17
N ASN A 210 5.31 -1.70 4.47
CA ASN A 210 3.99 -1.45 5.03
C ASN A 210 4.08 -0.72 6.39
N ASN A 211 5.12 -1.00 7.18
CA ASN A 211 5.35 -0.33 8.47
C ASN A 211 5.61 1.17 8.31
N VAL A 212 6.15 1.61 7.18
CA VAL A 212 6.39 3.03 6.88
C VAL A 212 5.07 3.81 6.84
N PHE A 213 4.02 3.20 6.29
CA PHE A 213 2.73 3.84 6.09
C PHE A 213 1.78 3.69 7.29
N ILE A 214 2.02 2.71 8.16
CA ILE A 214 1.17 2.43 9.33
C ILE A 214 1.72 3.14 10.59
N ALA A 215 3.00 3.51 10.62
CA ALA A 215 3.61 4.19 11.77
C ALA A 215 2.89 5.50 12.12
N GLY A 216 2.28 5.56 13.31
CA GLY A 216 1.55 6.71 13.82
C GLY A 216 0.04 6.69 13.63
N ILE A 217 -0.51 5.67 12.96
CA ILE A 217 -1.97 5.47 12.84
C ILE A 217 -2.41 4.49 13.93
N SER A 218 -2.83 5.02 15.08
CA SER A 218 -3.52 4.19 16.07
C SER A 218 -4.89 3.82 15.51
N SER A 219 -5.18 2.51 15.41
CA SER A 219 -6.49 1.88 15.15
C SER A 219 -7.01 1.68 13.71
N SER A 220 -6.24 1.89 12.63
CA SER A 220 -6.72 1.54 11.26
C SER A 220 -6.23 0.15 10.80
N PRO A 221 -7.06 -0.66 10.10
CA PRO A 221 -6.74 -2.06 9.82
C PRO A 221 -5.56 -2.16 8.84
N THR A 222 -4.56 -2.94 9.24
CA THR A 222 -3.44 -3.40 8.38
C THR A 222 -3.90 -4.11 7.11
N LEU A 223 -5.19 -4.47 7.02
CA LEU A 223 -5.77 -5.29 5.97
C LEU A 223 -5.69 -4.68 4.59
N ASP A 224 -5.80 -3.36 4.42
CA ASP A 224 -5.71 -2.75 3.10
C ASP A 224 -4.28 -2.83 2.52
N TYR A 225 -3.26 -2.74 3.39
CA TYR A 225 -1.86 -2.94 3.00
C TYR A 225 -1.54 -4.42 2.77
N GLN A 226 -2.17 -5.32 3.54
CA GLN A 226 -2.09 -6.78 3.30
C GLN A 226 -2.76 -7.16 1.98
N PHE A 227 -3.92 -6.59 1.67
CA PHE A 227 -4.60 -6.73 0.40
C PHE A 227 -3.71 -6.24 -0.75
N LEU A 228 -3.07 -5.08 -0.60
CA LEU A 228 -2.13 -4.56 -1.59
C LEU A 228 -0.94 -5.51 -1.80
N ASP A 229 -0.41 -6.08 -0.73
CA ASP A 229 0.67 -7.07 -0.78
C ASP A 229 0.26 -8.31 -1.58
N GLU A 230 -0.90 -8.87 -1.27
CA GLU A 230 -1.39 -10.09 -1.92
C GLU A 230 -1.74 -9.83 -3.40
N TYR A 231 -2.31 -8.65 -3.69
CA TYR A 231 -2.54 -8.19 -5.05
C TYR A 231 -1.22 -8.08 -5.83
N LEU A 232 -0.19 -7.44 -5.26
CA LEU A 232 1.11 -7.30 -5.90
C LEU A 232 1.81 -8.65 -6.09
N ASP A 233 1.74 -9.52 -5.08
CA ASP A 233 2.29 -10.88 -5.19
C ASP A 233 1.62 -11.70 -6.27
N SER A 234 0.33 -11.46 -6.53
CA SER A 234 -0.43 -12.15 -7.56
C SER A 234 -0.21 -11.56 -8.95
N VAL A 235 -0.29 -10.24 -9.11
CA VAL A 235 -0.17 -9.59 -10.43
C VAL A 235 1.26 -9.66 -10.97
N LEU A 236 2.28 -9.68 -10.11
CA LEU A 236 3.69 -9.86 -10.52
C LEU A 236 4.04 -11.31 -10.90
N LEU A 237 3.09 -12.24 -10.82
CA LEU A 237 3.22 -13.58 -11.42
C LEU A 237 2.88 -13.58 -12.92
N LEU A 238 2.18 -12.56 -13.39
CA LEU A 238 1.78 -12.42 -14.78
C LEU A 238 2.91 -11.72 -15.54
N GLU A 239 3.20 -12.19 -16.75
CA GLU A 239 4.25 -11.61 -17.60
C GLU A 239 3.69 -10.60 -18.60
N ASP A 240 2.43 -10.78 -18.98
CA ASP A 240 1.76 -9.97 -19.99
C ASP A 240 0.87 -8.88 -19.37
N ARG A 241 0.93 -7.69 -19.95
CA ARG A 241 0.21 -6.51 -19.45
C ARG A 241 -1.31 -6.68 -19.57
N GLU A 242 -1.80 -7.27 -20.65
CA GLU A 242 -3.23 -7.52 -20.86
C GLU A 242 -3.75 -8.55 -19.85
N GLU A 243 -2.97 -9.59 -19.56
CA GLU A 243 -3.28 -10.54 -18.47
C GLU A 243 -3.35 -9.84 -17.11
N MET A 244 -2.39 -8.96 -16.80
CA MET A 244 -2.42 -8.17 -15.56
C MET A 244 -3.68 -7.32 -15.48
N ILE A 245 -4.06 -6.63 -16.57
CA ILE A 245 -5.28 -5.82 -16.62
C ILE A 245 -6.51 -6.71 -16.38
N ILE A 246 -6.62 -7.86 -17.06
CA ILE A 246 -7.74 -8.80 -16.89
C ILE A 246 -7.83 -9.28 -15.44
N PHE A 247 -6.70 -9.62 -14.82
CA PHE A 247 -6.65 -9.97 -13.40
C PHE A 247 -7.17 -8.82 -12.53
N THR A 248 -6.68 -7.61 -12.76
CA THR A 248 -7.10 -6.41 -12.03
C THR A 248 -8.58 -6.09 -12.19
N GLU A 249 -9.20 -6.30 -13.36
CA GLU A 249 -10.64 -6.12 -13.54
C GLU A 249 -11.47 -7.09 -12.69
N LYS A 250 -10.99 -8.32 -12.45
CA LYS A 250 -11.64 -9.26 -11.52
C LYS A 250 -11.60 -8.73 -10.09
N ILE A 251 -10.48 -8.11 -9.69
CA ILE A 251 -10.32 -7.48 -8.38
C ILE A 251 -11.28 -6.28 -8.24
N TYR A 252 -11.39 -5.42 -9.26
CA TYR A 252 -12.36 -4.32 -9.25
C TYR A 252 -13.80 -4.81 -9.10
N THR A 253 -14.17 -5.86 -9.83
CA THR A 253 -15.48 -6.48 -9.73
C THR A 253 -15.77 -6.99 -8.32
N LYS A 254 -14.77 -7.64 -7.68
CA LYS A 254 -14.90 -8.09 -6.28
C LYS A 254 -15.06 -6.91 -5.32
N ILE A 255 -14.23 -5.86 -5.43
CA ILE A 255 -14.36 -4.65 -4.60
C ILE A 255 -15.75 -4.04 -4.74
N ASP A 256 -16.28 -3.93 -5.96
CA ASP A 256 -17.60 -3.36 -6.21
C ASP A 256 -18.75 -4.20 -5.61
N SER A 257 -18.54 -5.52 -5.43
CA SER A 257 -19.49 -6.42 -4.77
C SER A 257 -19.55 -6.29 -3.24
N LEU A 258 -18.52 -5.70 -2.61
CA LEU A 258 -18.37 -5.63 -1.15
C LEU A 258 -18.86 -4.27 -0.61
N PRO A 259 -20.04 -4.16 0.03
CA PRO A 259 -20.61 -2.85 0.40
C PRO A 259 -19.90 -2.15 1.56
N GLY A 260 -19.21 -2.88 2.42
CA GLY A 260 -18.55 -2.40 3.64
C GLY A 260 -17.12 -1.92 3.45
N VAL A 261 -16.50 -2.14 2.29
CA VAL A 261 -15.12 -1.71 2.02
C VAL A 261 -15.06 -0.30 1.42
N LYS A 262 -13.90 0.36 1.56
CA LYS A 262 -13.63 1.69 0.98
C LYS A 262 -13.33 1.60 -0.52
N LYS A 263 -14.36 1.33 -1.33
CA LYS A 263 -14.25 0.99 -2.77
C LYS A 263 -13.32 1.90 -3.57
N GLU A 264 -13.53 3.21 -3.52
CA GLU A 264 -12.73 4.15 -4.32
C GLU A 264 -11.27 4.25 -3.86
N LEU A 265 -11.01 4.05 -2.57
CA LEU A 265 -9.66 4.00 -2.03
C LEU A 265 -8.92 2.75 -2.53
N LEU A 266 -9.52 1.57 -2.37
CA LEU A 266 -8.93 0.30 -2.78
C LEU A 266 -8.71 0.23 -4.30
N LYS A 267 -9.71 0.65 -5.09
CA LYS A 267 -9.57 0.72 -6.54
C LYS A 267 -8.47 1.69 -6.97
N GLY A 268 -8.33 2.82 -6.28
CA GLY A 268 -7.25 3.78 -6.48
C GLY A 268 -5.87 3.19 -6.20
N MET A 269 -5.71 2.51 -5.05
CA MET A 269 -4.48 1.80 -4.68
C MET A 269 -4.09 0.76 -5.74
N VAL A 270 -5.01 -0.14 -6.09
CA VAL A 270 -4.80 -1.18 -7.10
C VAL A 270 -4.46 -0.58 -8.47
N SER A 271 -5.14 0.51 -8.87
CA SER A 271 -4.86 1.16 -10.15
C SER A 271 -3.47 1.78 -10.21
N ILE A 272 -3.05 2.46 -9.14
CA ILE A 272 -1.71 3.06 -9.05
C ILE A 272 -0.65 1.96 -9.06
N ALA A 273 -0.85 0.89 -8.27
CA ALA A 273 0.06 -0.25 -8.22
C ALA A 273 0.23 -0.91 -9.60
N LEU A 274 -0.87 -1.23 -10.30
CA LEU A 274 -0.80 -1.81 -11.65
C LEU A 274 -0.06 -0.88 -12.62
N CYS A 275 -0.39 0.41 -12.59
CA CYS A 275 0.21 1.38 -13.48
C CYS A 275 1.72 1.49 -13.21
N SER A 276 2.12 1.58 -11.95
CA SER A 276 3.51 1.66 -11.53
C SER A 276 4.34 0.48 -12.04
N ILE A 277 3.91 -0.76 -11.78
CA ILE A 277 4.70 -1.94 -12.19
C ILE A 277 4.83 -2.10 -13.72
N ASN A 278 3.96 -1.46 -14.50
CA ASN A 278 4.02 -1.42 -15.97
C ASN A 278 4.78 -0.18 -16.51
N LEU A 279 5.06 0.80 -15.66
CA LEU A 279 5.80 2.01 -16.01
C LEU A 279 7.31 1.80 -15.90
N TRP A 280 7.73 1.25 -14.77
CA TRP A 280 9.14 1.01 -14.50
C TRP A 280 9.59 -0.22 -15.27
N VAL A 281 10.77 -0.19 -15.86
CA VAL A 281 11.31 -1.35 -16.60
C VAL A 281 12.80 -1.52 -16.31
N PRO A 282 13.28 -2.77 -16.16
CA PRO A 282 14.71 -3.04 -15.99
C PRO A 282 15.52 -2.58 -17.21
N ILE A 283 16.80 -2.29 -16.99
CA ILE A 283 17.81 -2.09 -18.06
C ILE A 283 18.70 -3.31 -18.17
#